data_AF-A0A0A9XV63-F1
#
_entry.id   AF-A0A0A9XV63-F1
#
_cell.length_a   1.000
_cell.length_b   1.000
_cell.length_c   1.000
_cell.angle_alpha   90.00
_cell.angle_beta   90.00
_cell.angle_gamma   90.00
#
_symmetry.space_group_name_H-M   'P 1'
#
loop_
_entity.id
_entity.type
_entity.pdbx_description
1 polymer ?
#
loop_
_entity_poly.entity_id
_entity_poly.type
_entity_poly.pdbx_seq_one_letter_code
_entity_poly.pdbx_strand_id
1 'polypeptide(L)'
;MHNGNGTNRKVDQPSTQVNRNTVQNAEHLIVDVPQYIVLLFDTNPCYWCLPRYGKGSTVVHVINQLFIFINALLLLNRTNSIALFSMHPQKNELLFRYVFVPIVFDVTVVLYTLFSFLAFIFILVFISTLVF
;
A
#
# COMPACT_ATOMS: atom_id res chain seq x y z
N MET A 1 -52.96 22.26 -50.07
CA MET A 1 -51.80 22.64 -50.90
C MET A 1 -50.79 23.38 -50.04
N HIS A 2 -49.79 22.67 -49.53
CA HIS A 2 -48.57 23.30 -49.00
C HIS A 2 -47.41 22.33 -49.19
N ASN A 3 -46.49 22.72 -50.07
CA ASN A 3 -45.23 22.06 -50.38
C ASN A 3 -44.24 22.33 -49.25
N GLY A 4 -43.64 21.29 -48.69
CA GLY A 4 -42.59 21.39 -47.67
C GLY A 4 -41.44 20.46 -48.01
N ASN A 5 -40.51 20.98 -48.82
CA ASN A 5 -39.28 20.35 -49.25
C ASN A 5 -38.30 20.25 -48.06
N GLY A 6 -37.98 19.04 -47.60
CA GLY A 6 -37.14 18.79 -46.42
C GLY A 6 -35.89 18.01 -46.77
N THR A 7 -34.78 18.72 -46.90
CA THR A 7 -33.43 18.30 -47.29
C THR A 7 -32.87 17.11 -46.49
N ASN A 8 -32.38 16.10 -47.22
CA ASN A 8 -31.47 15.06 -46.73
C ASN A 8 -30.15 15.69 -46.26
N ARG A 9 -29.94 15.80 -44.94
CA ARG A 9 -28.62 16.09 -44.37
C ARG A 9 -27.91 14.76 -44.10
N LYS A 10 -26.92 14.44 -44.94
CA LYS A 10 -25.85 13.50 -44.59
C LYS A 10 -25.13 14.07 -43.36
N VAL A 11 -25.18 13.34 -42.26
CA VAL A 11 -24.39 13.65 -41.06
C VAL A 11 -22.99 13.11 -41.31
N ASP A 12 -22.04 14.00 -41.58
CA ASP A 12 -20.63 13.66 -41.64
C ASP A 12 -20.17 13.29 -40.22
N GLN A 13 -19.89 12.00 -40.00
CA GLN A 13 -19.20 11.55 -38.79
C GLN A 13 -17.74 12.04 -38.87
N PRO A 14 -17.24 12.80 -37.88
CA PRO A 14 -15.81 13.03 -37.78
C PRO A 14 -15.16 11.70 -37.39
N SER A 15 -14.36 11.15 -38.30
CA SER A 15 -13.46 10.04 -38.02
C SER A 15 -12.35 10.53 -37.09
N THR A 16 -12.62 10.56 -35.79
CA THR A 16 -11.60 10.72 -34.76
C THR A 16 -10.76 9.45 -34.76
N GLN A 17 -9.71 9.42 -35.59
CA GLN A 17 -8.65 8.44 -35.46
C GLN A 17 -7.92 8.73 -34.14
N VAL A 18 -8.39 8.07 -33.08
CA VAL A 18 -7.68 8.01 -31.80
C VAL A 18 -6.34 7.34 -32.08
N ASN A 19 -5.29 8.15 -32.03
CA ASN A 19 -3.90 7.73 -32.18
C ASN A 19 -3.58 6.68 -31.10
N ARG A 20 -3.66 5.39 -31.44
CA ARG A 20 -3.44 4.27 -30.52
C ARG A 20 -2.04 4.27 -29.90
N ASN A 21 -1.10 5.01 -30.48
CA ASN A 21 0.27 5.10 -30.00
C ASN A 21 0.42 5.99 -28.75
N THR A 22 -0.59 6.79 -28.40
CA THR A 22 -0.57 7.61 -27.17
C THR A 22 -1.14 6.87 -25.95
N VAL A 23 -1.83 5.74 -26.16
CA VAL A 23 -2.47 4.97 -25.08
C VAL A 23 -1.53 3.91 -24.47
N GLN A 24 -0.42 3.59 -25.14
CA GLN A 24 0.55 2.58 -24.65
C GLN A 24 1.64 3.14 -23.72
N ASN A 25 1.82 4.46 -23.61
CA ASN A 25 2.79 5.06 -22.68
C ASN A 25 2.19 5.41 -21.30
N ALA A 26 0.90 5.10 -21.08
CA ALA A 26 0.27 5.14 -19.76
C ALA A 26 0.25 3.74 -19.14
N GLU A 27 1.34 2.97 -19.33
CA GLU A 27 1.65 1.83 -18.46
C GLU A 27 1.85 2.38 -17.05
N HIS A 28 0.72 2.45 -16.33
CA HIS A 28 0.56 2.32 -14.89
C HIS A 28 1.88 2.24 -14.12
N LEU A 29 2.53 3.40 -13.97
CA LEU A 29 3.35 3.64 -12.80
C LEU A 29 2.36 3.66 -11.64
N ILE A 30 2.03 2.49 -11.12
CA ILE A 30 1.34 2.37 -9.83
C ILE A 30 2.34 2.96 -8.86
N VAL A 31 2.23 4.26 -8.62
CA VAL A 31 2.95 4.92 -7.56
C VAL A 31 2.46 4.21 -6.30
N ASP A 32 3.37 3.48 -5.65
CA ASP A 32 3.19 2.90 -4.32
C ASP A 32 2.98 4.06 -3.33
N VAL A 33 1.82 4.73 -3.41
CA VAL A 33 1.48 5.81 -2.48
C VAL A 33 1.25 5.13 -1.13
N PRO A 34 2.06 5.45 -0.10
CA PRO A 34 1.90 4.84 1.21
C PRO A 34 0.52 5.18 1.75
N GLN A 35 -0.26 4.16 2.10
CA GLN A 35 -1.56 4.34 2.74
C GLN A 35 -1.43 4.10 4.24
N TYR A 36 -2.07 4.97 5.02
CA TYR A 36 -2.20 4.81 6.46
C TYR A 36 -3.63 4.38 6.79
N ILE A 37 -3.80 3.12 7.21
CA ILE A 37 -5.11 2.52 7.44
C ILE A 37 -5.36 2.43 8.95
N VAL A 38 -6.49 2.97 9.40
CA VAL A 38 -6.91 2.90 10.80
C VAL A 38 -8.14 2.01 10.91
N LEU A 39 -8.03 0.95 11.71
CA LEU A 39 -9.10 0.01 11.98
C LEU A 39 -9.60 0.23 13.41
N LEU A 40 -10.93 0.31 13.56
CA LEU A 40 -11.59 0.44 14.85
C LEU A 40 -12.37 -0.86 15.10
N PHE A 41 -12.02 -1.56 16.17
CA PHE A 41 -12.65 -2.82 16.55
C PHE A 41 -13.45 -2.63 17.84
N ASP A 42 -14.77 -2.78 17.73
CA ASP A 42 -15.65 -2.75 18.91
C ASP A 42 -15.40 -3.98 19.78
N THR A 43 -14.95 -3.76 21.02
CA THR A 43 -14.67 -4.82 22.00
C THR A 43 -15.73 -4.88 23.10
N ASN A 44 -16.91 -4.28 22.91
CA ASN A 44 -17.99 -4.29 23.89
C ASN A 44 -18.43 -5.73 24.24
N PRO A 45 -18.19 -6.20 25.47
CA PRO A 45 -18.52 -7.57 25.86
C PRO A 45 -20.03 -7.83 25.81
N CYS A 46 -20.87 -6.82 26.06
CA CYS A 46 -22.32 -6.97 25.97
C CYS A 46 -22.77 -7.37 24.56
N TYR A 47 -22.09 -6.88 23.52
CA TYR A 47 -22.39 -7.26 22.14
C TYR A 47 -21.89 -8.68 21.82
N TRP A 48 -20.69 -9.02 22.27
CA TRP A 48 -20.05 -10.30 21.95
C TRP A 48 -20.54 -11.48 22.79
N CYS A 49 -21.06 -11.24 24.00
CA CYS A 49 -21.59 -12.27 24.90
C CYS A 49 -23.06 -12.64 24.61
N LEU A 50 -23.76 -11.89 23.75
CA LEU A 50 -25.14 -12.22 23.41
C LEU A 50 -25.19 -13.60 22.73
N PRO A 51 -26.02 -14.55 23.23
CA PRO A 51 -26.20 -15.84 22.59
C PRO A 51 -26.81 -15.62 21.20
N ARG A 52 -25.97 -15.71 20.18
CA ARG A 52 -26.41 -15.64 18.79
C ARG A 52 -27.06 -16.98 18.45
N TYR A 53 -28.38 -17.06 18.66
CA TYR A 53 -29.19 -18.21 18.30
C TYR A 53 -28.97 -18.54 16.81
N GLY A 54 -28.17 -19.57 16.54
CA GLY A 54 -28.25 -20.34 15.31
C GLY A 54 -27.13 -20.26 14.28
N LYS A 55 -26.08 -19.42 14.40
CA LYS A 55 -24.82 -19.41 13.57
C LYS A 55 -23.96 -18.15 13.78
N GLY A 56 -23.87 -17.61 14.99
CA GLY A 56 -23.05 -16.44 15.24
C GLY A 56 -21.55 -16.76 15.16
N SER A 57 -20.79 -16.06 14.31
CA SER A 57 -19.33 -16.06 14.41
C SER A 57 -18.92 -15.55 15.80
N THR A 58 -18.10 -16.33 16.49
CA THR A 58 -17.53 -15.92 17.77
C THR A 58 -16.60 -14.72 17.56
N VAL A 59 -16.38 -13.93 18.62
CA VAL A 59 -15.41 -12.82 18.58
C VAL A 59 -14.03 -13.31 18.09
N VAL A 60 -13.63 -14.53 18.48
CA VAL A 60 -12.39 -15.18 18.03
C VAL A 60 -12.37 -15.38 16.52
N HIS A 61 -13.48 -15.83 15.93
CA HIS A 61 -13.58 -16.02 14.49
C HIS A 61 -13.46 -14.69 13.73
N VAL A 62 -14.12 -13.63 14.23
CA VAL A 62 -14.04 -12.29 13.63
C VAL A 62 -12.61 -11.74 13.72
N ILE A 63 -11.94 -11.90 14.86
CA ILE A 63 -10.55 -11.50 15.04
C ILE A 63 -9.63 -12.26 14.07
N ASN A 64 -9.83 -13.56 13.87
CA ASN A 64 -9.06 -14.33 12.91
C ASN A 64 -9.24 -13.83 11.47
N GLN A 65 -10.48 -13.53 11.07
CA GLN A 65 -10.76 -12.94 9.75
C GLN A 65 -10.14 -11.54 9.60
N LEU A 66 -10.16 -10.74 10.67
CA LEU A 66 -9.53 -9.43 10.70
C LEU A 66 -8.01 -9.53 10.48
N PHE A 67 -7.34 -10.51 11.08
CA PHE A 67 -5.91 -10.74 10.83
C PHE A 67 -5.61 -11.16 9.40
N ILE A 68 -6.43 -12.02 8.79
CA ILE A 68 -6.28 -12.39 7.38
C ILE A 68 -6.43 -11.15 6.49
N PHE A 69 -7.41 -10.29 6.78
CA PHE A 69 -7.62 -9.03 6.07
C PHE A 69 -6.45 -8.06 6.22
N ILE A 70 -5.95 -7.85 7.44
CA ILE A 70 -4.76 -7.01 7.69
C ILE A 70 -3.55 -7.52 6.92
N ASN A 71 -3.31 -8.84 6.93
CA ASN A 71 -2.21 -9.44 6.18
C ASN A 71 -2.35 -9.20 4.67
N ALA A 72 -3.55 -9.36 4.11
CA ALA A 72 -3.80 -9.07 2.70
C ALA A 72 -3.55 -7.59 2.35
N LEU A 73 -3.93 -6.65 3.23
CA LEU A 73 -3.67 -5.22 3.03
C LEU A 73 -2.18 -4.86 3.05
N LEU A 74 -1.40 -5.50 3.93
CA LEU A 74 0.05 -5.31 3.99
C LEU A 74 0.77 -5.92 2.77
N LEU A 75 0.24 -7.04 2.24
CA LEU A 75 0.78 -7.67 1.04
C LEU A 75 0.46 -6.88 -0.24
N LEU A 76 -0.67 -6.16 -0.28
CA LEU A 76 -1.07 -5.39 -1.45
C LEU A 76 -0.12 -4.23 -1.75
N ASN A 77 0.37 -3.54 -0.71
CA ASN A 77 1.38 -2.51 -0.85
C ASN A 77 2.28 -2.51 0.40
N ARG A 78 3.56 -2.80 0.17
CA ARG A 78 4.62 -2.86 1.21
C ARG A 78 4.80 -1.55 1.99
N THR A 79 4.36 -0.43 1.42
CA THR A 79 4.45 0.89 2.06
C THR A 79 3.25 1.21 2.93
N ASN A 80 2.24 0.32 2.98
CA ASN A 80 1.08 0.48 3.83
C ASN A 80 1.46 0.40 5.31
N SER A 81 0.86 1.28 6.08
CA SER A 81 0.95 1.31 7.54
C SER A 81 -0.45 1.11 8.12
N ILE A 82 -0.56 0.41 9.24
CA ILE A 82 -1.84 0.04 9.84
C ILE A 82 -1.81 0.37 11.34
N ALA A 83 -2.92 0.89 11.85
CA ALA A 83 -3.19 0.96 13.29
C ALA A 83 -4.56 0.33 13.58
N LEU A 84 -4.63 -0.48 14.63
CA LEU A 84 -5.84 -1.13 15.11
C LEU A 84 -6.14 -0.66 16.54
N PHE A 85 -7.28 -0.01 16.72
CA PHE A 85 -7.76 0.42 18.03
C PHE A 85 -8.91 -0.46 18.48
N SER A 86 -8.92 -0.81 19.76
CA SER A 86 -10.10 -1.31 20.43
C SER A 86 -10.97 -0.16 20.92
N MET A 87 -12.28 -0.32 20.74
CA MET A 87 -13.29 0.56 21.28
C MET A 87 -14.04 -0.22 22.37
N HIS A 88 -13.57 -0.13 23.62
CA HIS A 88 -14.23 -0.74 24.77
C HIS A 88 -15.03 0.33 25.53
N PRO A 89 -16.21 0.02 26.10
CA PRO A 89 -17.02 0.99 26.84
C PRO A 89 -16.30 1.74 27.97
N GLN A 90 -15.28 1.12 28.57
CA GLN A 90 -14.49 1.72 29.65
C GLN A 90 -13.24 2.46 29.20
N LYS A 91 -12.59 1.98 28.12
CA LYS A 91 -11.33 2.55 27.63
C LYS A 91 -11.12 2.22 26.17
N ASN A 92 -10.60 3.17 25.40
CA ASN A 92 -10.12 2.89 24.06
C ASN A 92 -8.62 2.65 24.13
N GLU A 93 -8.14 1.60 23.47
CA GLU A 93 -6.75 1.18 23.55
C GLU A 93 -6.22 0.82 22.17
N LEU A 94 -5.00 1.25 21.87
CA LEU A 94 -4.28 0.86 20.66
C LEU A 94 -3.82 -0.60 20.82
N LEU A 95 -4.42 -1.52 20.06
CA LEU A 95 -4.10 -2.93 20.12
C LEU A 95 -2.84 -3.27 19.31
N PHE A 96 -2.71 -2.65 18.14
CA PHE A 96 -1.64 -2.98 17.20
C PHE A 96 -1.30 -1.78 16.33
N ARG A 97 0.00 -1.57 16.07
CA ARG A 97 0.49 -0.55 15.16
C ARG A 97 1.65 -1.11 14.34
N TYR A 98 1.48 -1.12 13.03
CA TYR A 98 2.51 -1.38 12.04
C TYR A 98 2.79 -0.08 11.28
N VAL A 99 4.01 0.42 11.38
CA VAL A 99 4.47 1.58 10.61
C VAL A 99 5.53 1.09 9.64
N PHE A 100 5.28 1.22 8.34
CA PHE A 100 6.33 1.09 7.36
C PHE A 100 7.26 2.29 7.52
N VAL A 101 8.42 2.03 8.11
CA VAL A 101 9.53 2.97 8.05
C VAL A 101 10.34 2.55 6.83
N PRO A 102 10.34 3.32 5.73
CA PRO A 102 11.27 3.04 4.66
C PRO A 102 12.66 3.05 5.29
N ILE A 103 13.37 1.92 5.19
CA ILE A 103 14.81 1.94 5.38
C ILE A 103 15.30 2.76 4.20
N VAL A 104 15.40 4.07 4.41
CA VAL A 104 16.24 4.91 3.58
C VAL A 104 17.63 4.37 3.87
N PHE A 105 18.06 3.38 3.08
CA PHE A 105 19.49 3.18 2.87
C PHE A 105 19.93 4.47 2.22
N ASP A 106 20.27 5.43 3.09
CA ASP A 106 20.86 6.66 2.65
C ASP A 106 22.07 6.24 1.84
N VAL A 107 22.06 6.59 0.55
CA VAL A 107 23.16 6.29 -0.36
C VAL A 107 24.48 6.72 0.28
N THR A 108 24.45 7.76 1.11
CA THR A 108 25.55 8.23 1.96
C THR A 108 26.07 7.17 2.93
N VAL A 109 25.20 6.43 3.64
CA VAL A 109 25.61 5.38 4.59
C VAL A 109 26.22 4.19 3.85
N VAL A 110 25.66 3.83 2.70
CA VAL A 110 26.21 2.76 1.84
C VAL A 110 27.57 3.19 1.26
N LEU A 111 27.68 4.43 0.78
CA LEU A 111 28.95 4.96 0.29
C LEU A 111 30.00 5.00 1.41
N TYR A 112 29.62 5.45 2.61
CA TYR A 112 30.52 5.59 3.74
C TYR A 112 31.04 4.22 4.21
N THR A 113 30.16 3.22 4.31
CA THR A 113 30.57 1.85 4.65
C THR A 113 31.48 1.24 3.58
N LEU A 114 31.18 1.46 2.30
CA LEU A 114 32.04 1.01 1.20
C LEU A 114 33.42 1.70 1.22
N PHE A 115 33.45 3.03 1.37
CA PHE A 115 34.70 3.79 1.45
C PHE A 115 35.54 3.37 2.66
N SER A 116 34.92 3.21 3.83
CA SER A 116 35.60 2.77 5.05
C SER A 116 36.20 1.37 4.88
N PHE A 117 35.51 0.47 4.20
CA PHE A 117 35.99 -0.88 3.93
C PHE A 117 37.18 -0.88 2.94
N LEU A 118 37.08 -0.11 1.85
CA LEU A 118 38.17 0.04 0.88
C LEU A 118 39.41 0.67 1.51
N ALA A 119 39.25 1.70 2.34
CA ALA A 119 40.35 2.32 3.08
C ALA A 119 41.05 1.31 4.01
N PHE A 120 40.28 0.47 4.71
CA PHE A 120 40.83 -0.59 5.56
C PHE A 120 41.67 -1.61 4.78
N ILE A 121 41.18 -2.07 3.61
CA ILE A 121 41.95 -2.96 2.73
C ILE A 121 43.25 -2.29 2.28
N PHE A 122 43.19 -1.01 1.89
CA PHE A 122 44.38 -0.29 1.43
C PHE A 122 45.44 -0.18 2.54
N ILE A 123 45.03 0.10 3.78
CA ILE A 123 45.91 0.13 4.94
C ILE A 123 46.55 -1.25 5.17
N LEU A 124 45.79 -2.34 5.10
CA LEU A 124 46.32 -3.68 5.27
C LEU A 124 47.37 -4.02 4.20
N VAL A 125 47.09 -3.72 2.92
CA VAL A 125 48.04 -3.94 1.82
C VAL A 125 49.31 -3.12 2.03
N PHE A 126 49.18 -1.85 2.40
CA PHE A 126 50.31 -0.96 2.65
C PHE A 126 51.22 -1.47 3.77
N ILE A 127 50.64 -1.91 4.89
CA ILE A 127 51.38 -2.51 6.01
C ILE A 127 52.10 -3.77 5.53
N SER A 128 51.43 -4.66 4.78
CA SER A 128 52.08 -5.85 4.23
C SER A 128 53.27 -5.50 3.34
N THR A 129 53.15 -4.50 2.47
CA THR A 129 54.26 -4.09 1.59
C THR A 129 55.44 -3.42 2.30
N LEU A 130 55.24 -2.91 3.52
CA LEU A 130 56.31 -2.27 4.31
C LEU A 130 57.15 -3.28 5.11
N VAL A 131 56.56 -4.44 5.40
CA VAL A 131 57.20 -5.51 6.19
C VAL A 131 58.07 -6.43 5.32
N PHE A 132 57.84 -6.45 4.01
CA PHE A 132 58.63 -7.20 3.03
C PHE A 132 59.59 -6.29 2.25
#